data_AF-A0A2V6ZFD5-F1
#
_entry.id   AF-A0A2V6ZFD5-F1
#
_cell.length_a   1.000
_cell.length_b   1.000
_cell.length_c   1.000
_cell.angle_alpha   90.00
_cell.angle_beta   90.00
_cell.angle_gamma   90.00
#
_symmetry.space_group_name_H-M   'P 1'
#
loop_
_entity.id
_entity.type
_entity.pdbx_description
1 polymer ?
#
loop_
_entity_poly.entity_id
_entity_poly.type
_entity_poly.pdbx_seq_one_letter_code
_entity_poly.pdbx_strand_id
1 'polypeptide(L)'
;MRDEIRKIQEMMEAAEYVTDAPVATSVHLAMRLRKPLLIEGPAGVGKTEVAKVMARMLGTNLIRLQCYEGLDASTALYEWNYQKQL
;
A
#
# COMPACT_ATOMS: atom_id res chain seq x y z
N MET A 1 -16.19 17.97 -7.01
CA MET A 1 -15.30 16.80 -6.88
C MET A 1 -15.65 15.82 -7.99
N ARG A 2 -14.68 15.27 -8.72
CA ARG A 2 -14.94 14.29 -9.77
C ARG A 2 -15.56 13.02 -9.17
N ASP A 3 -16.53 12.42 -9.83
CA ASP A 3 -17.29 11.28 -9.29
C ASP A 3 -16.41 10.07 -9.01
N GLU A 4 -15.32 9.88 -9.77
CA GLU A 4 -14.38 8.80 -9.54
C GLU A 4 -13.61 8.95 -8.22
N ILE A 5 -13.32 10.18 -7.82
CA ILE A 5 -12.61 10.45 -6.55
C ILE A 5 -13.58 10.24 -5.38
N ARG A 6 -14.84 10.69 -5.51
CA ARG A 6 -15.88 10.45 -4.50
C ARG A 6 -16.07 8.95 -4.27
N LYS A 7 -16.13 8.16 -5.35
CA LYS A 7 -16.22 6.70 -5.27
C LYS A 7 -15.06 6.08 -4.49
N ILE A 8 -13.83 6.57 -4.68
CA ILE A 8 -12.69 6.09 -3.88
C ILE A 8 -12.86 6.45 -2.39
N GLN A 9 -13.34 7.65 -2.07
CA GLN A 9 -13.61 8.01 -0.67
C GLN A 9 -14.64 7.09 -0.03
N GLU A 10 -15.78 6.88 -0.69
CA GLU A 10 -16.85 5.99 -0.21
C GLU A 10 -16.33 4.56 0.00
N MET A 11 -15.49 4.06 -0.91
CA MET A 11 -14.88 2.74 -0.79
C MET A 11 -13.87 2.65 0.38
N MET A 12 -13.11 3.71 0.66
CA MET A 12 -12.19 3.74 1.80
C MET A 12 -12.94 3.89 3.14
N GLU A 13 -14.00 4.68 3.17
CA GLU A 13 -14.88 4.82 4.34
C GLU A 13 -15.58 3.50 4.67
N ALA A 14 -16.08 2.79 3.65
CA ALA A 14 -16.65 1.45 3.80
C ALA A 14 -15.62 0.42 4.31
N ALA A 15 -14.32 0.67 4.11
CA ALA A 15 -13.21 -0.11 4.65
C ALA A 15 -12.68 0.42 5.99
N GLU A 16 -13.49 1.22 6.69
CA GLU A 16 -13.24 1.81 8.01
C GLU A 16 -12.08 2.81 8.04
N TYR A 17 -11.89 3.57 6.96
CA TYR A 17 -10.84 4.59 6.87
C TYR A 17 -11.40 5.93 6.40
N VAL A 18 -11.41 6.90 7.31
CA VAL A 18 -11.78 8.28 7.01
C VAL A 18 -10.65 8.93 6.21
N THR A 19 -10.98 9.38 5.01
CA THR A 19 -10.00 9.92 4.05
C THR A 19 -10.41 11.31 3.57
N ASP A 20 -9.44 12.06 3.04
CA ASP A 20 -9.67 13.37 2.43
C ASP A 20 -9.55 13.32 0.90
N ALA A 21 -9.84 14.43 0.24
CA ALA A 21 -9.77 14.50 -1.22
C ALA A 21 -8.34 14.27 -1.76
N PRO A 22 -7.27 14.82 -1.17
CA PRO A 22 -5.89 14.54 -1.58
C PRO A 22 -5.51 13.06 -1.58
N VAL A 23 -5.81 12.32 -0.50
CA VAL A 23 -5.48 10.90 -0.40
C VAL A 23 -6.28 10.08 -1.42
N ALA A 24 -7.60 10.32 -1.50
CA ALA A 24 -8.45 9.62 -2.47
C ALA A 24 -8.03 9.90 -3.92
N THR A 25 -7.60 11.12 -4.23
CA THR A 25 -7.08 11.48 -5.55
C THR A 25 -5.79 10.73 -5.86
N SER A 26 -4.88 10.62 -4.89
CA SER A 26 -3.60 9.92 -5.06
C SER A 26 -3.80 8.42 -5.29
N VAL A 27 -4.71 7.80 -4.54
CA VAL A 27 -5.12 6.40 -4.72
C VAL A 27 -5.76 6.19 -6.10
N HIS A 28 -6.69 7.07 -6.49
CA HIS A 28 -7.31 7.03 -7.81
C HIS A 28 -6.28 7.07 -8.94
N LEU A 29 -5.33 8.00 -8.88
CA LEU A 29 -4.29 8.16 -9.89
C LEU A 29 -3.35 6.95 -9.93
N ALA A 30 -2.92 6.42 -8.78
CA ALA A 30 -2.08 5.22 -8.71
C ALA A 30 -2.76 4.02 -9.39
N MET A 31 -4.04 3.80 -9.12
CA MET A 31 -4.85 2.74 -9.74
C MET A 31 -5.03 2.97 -11.25
N ARG A 32 -5.39 4.19 -11.65
CA ARG A 32 -5.68 4.52 -13.06
C ARG A 32 -4.43 4.48 -13.95
N LEU A 33 -3.30 4.96 -13.42
CA LEU A 33 -2.02 5.01 -14.13
C LEU A 33 -1.22 3.70 -14.00
N ARG A 34 -1.63 2.79 -13.12
CA ARG A 34 -0.88 1.57 -12.77
C ARG A 34 0.55 1.90 -12.35
N LYS A 35 0.70 2.87 -11.45
CA LYS A 35 1.99 3.33 -10.92
C LYS A 35 2.05 3.11 -9.40
N PRO A 36 3.24 2.84 -8.84
CA PRO A 36 3.42 2.73 -7.40
C PRO A 36 3.03 4.03 -6.67
N LEU A 37 2.53 3.90 -5.45
CA LEU A 37 2.20 5.02 -4.57
C LEU A 37 3.17 5.04 -3.38
N LEU A 38 3.91 6.14 -3.24
CA LEU A 38 4.72 6.44 -2.07
C LEU A 38 3.90 7.34 -1.14
N ILE A 39 3.87 7.03 0.16
CA ILE A 39 3.12 7.79 1.17
C ILE A 39 4.09 8.34 2.21
N GLU A 40 4.17 9.66 2.28
CA GLU A 40 5.03 10.38 3.24
C GLU A 40 4.18 11.13 4.28
N GLY A 41 4.75 11.34 5.46
CA GLY A 41 4.10 12.11 6.52
C GLY A 41 4.58 11.72 7.93
N PRO A 42 4.14 12.45 8.97
CA PRO A 42 4.54 12.22 10.36
C PRO A 42 4.18 10.82 10.88
N ALA A 43 4.85 10.38 11.95
CA ALA A 43 4.46 9.13 12.62
C ALA A 43 3.01 9.22 13.13
N GLY A 44 2.26 8.11 13.05
CA GLY A 44 0.89 8.04 13.58
C GLY A 44 -0.24 8.55 12.66
N VAL A 45 0.05 9.12 11.48
CA VAL A 45 -0.99 9.66 10.57
C VAL A 45 -1.69 8.63 9.68
N GLY A 46 -1.57 7.34 10.00
CA GLY A 46 -2.27 6.27 9.26
C GLY A 46 -1.62 5.79 7.95
N LYS A 47 -0.35 6.13 7.66
CA LYS A 47 0.36 5.70 6.43
C LYS A 47 0.30 4.18 6.19
N THR A 48 0.57 3.40 7.23
CA THR A 48 0.49 1.92 7.17
C THR A 48 -0.94 1.43 7.01
N GLU A 49 -1.91 2.16 7.55
CA GLU A 49 -3.31 1.78 7.47
C GLU A 49 -3.85 1.96 6.05
N VAL A 50 -3.40 2.98 5.31
CA VAL A 50 -3.75 3.16 3.89
C VAL A 50 -3.46 1.90 3.08
N ALA A 51 -2.31 1.25 3.28
CA ALA A 51 -1.98 0.02 2.55
C ALA A 51 -2.95 -1.13 2.86
N LYS A 52 -3.38 -1.27 4.12
CA LYS A 52 -4.37 -2.29 4.53
C LYS A 52 -5.75 -2.00 3.97
N VAL A 53 -6.16 -0.74 4.03
CA VAL A 53 -7.44 -0.26 3.49
C VAL A 53 -7.51 -0.49 2.00
N MET A 54 -6.44 -0.15 1.26
CA MET A 54 -6.35 -0.44 -0.16
C MET A 54 -6.45 -1.93 -0.47
N ALA A 55 -5.81 -2.79 0.33
CA ALA A 55 -5.92 -4.24 0.14
C ALA A 55 -7.36 -4.75 0.36
N ARG A 56 -8.04 -4.28 1.42
CA ARG A 56 -9.47 -4.58 1.68
C ARG A 56 -10.36 -4.09 0.54
N MET A 57 -10.18 -2.83 0.14
CA MET A 57 -10.92 -2.16 -0.93
C MET A 57 -10.80 -2.89 -2.27
N LEU A 58 -9.60 -3.41 -2.58
CA LEU A 58 -9.31 -4.10 -3.83
C LEU A 58 -9.58 -5.62 -3.76
N GLY A 59 -9.96 -6.15 -2.59
CA GLY A 59 -10.16 -7.59 -2.39
C GLY A 59 -8.90 -8.41 -2.66
N THR A 60 -7.72 -7.87 -2.35
CA THR A 60 -6.42 -8.50 -2.64
C THR A 60 -5.63 -8.80 -1.37
N ASN A 61 -4.64 -9.69 -1.48
CA ASN A 61 -3.69 -9.96 -0.40
C ASN A 61 -2.80 -8.75 -0.13
N LEU A 62 -2.56 -8.45 1.14
CA LEU A 62 -1.54 -7.50 1.58
C LEU A 62 -0.26 -8.24 1.92
N ILE A 63 0.78 -8.07 1.11
CA ILE A 63 2.13 -8.56 1.41
C ILE A 63 2.90 -7.42 2.08
N ARG A 64 3.37 -7.65 3.31
CA ARG A 64 4.10 -6.66 4.10
C ARG A 64 5.58 -7.03 4.19
N LEU A 65 6.42 -6.26 3.49
CA LEU A 65 7.88 -6.28 3.66
C LEU A 65 8.28 -5.12 4.59
N GLN A 66 8.82 -5.44 5.76
CA GLN A 66 9.35 -4.44 6.68
C GLN A 66 10.81 -4.16 6.31
N CYS A 67 11.10 -2.93 5.87
CA CYS A 67 12.48 -2.50 5.65
C CYS A 67 13.13 -2.13 6.99
N TYR A 68 14.30 -2.70 7.26
CA TYR A 68 15.13 -2.41 8.41
C TYR A 68 16.61 -2.45 7.98
N GLU A 69 17.51 -1.96 8.83
CA GLU A 69 18.93 -1.95 8.53
C GLU A 69 19.48 -3.37 8.40
N GLY A 70 20.18 -3.64 7.29
CA GLY A 70 20.67 -4.99 6.97
C GLY A 70 19.68 -5.87 6.21
N LEU A 71 18.49 -5.38 5.85
CA LEU A 71 17.66 -6.04 4.84
C LEU A 71 18.32 -5.88 3.46
N ASP A 72 18.60 -7.00 2.80
CA ASP A 72 19.17 -7.04 1.45
C ASP A 72 18.28 -7.85 0.49
N ALA A 73 18.66 -7.87 -0.79
CA ALA A 73 17.91 -8.58 -1.81
C ALA A 73 17.88 -10.10 -1.57
N SER A 74 18.94 -10.69 -1.00
CA SER A 74 19.00 -12.14 -0.74
C SER A 74 18.02 -12.58 0.36
N THR A 75 17.88 -11.76 1.39
CA THR A 75 16.95 -12.01 2.49
C THR A 75 15.51 -11.67 2.10
N ALA A 76 15.31 -10.66 1.25
CA ALA A 76 13.98 -10.26 0.78
C ALA A 76 13.43 -11.15 -0.35
N LEU A 77 14.30 -11.59 -1.26
CA LEU A 77 14.00 -12.47 -2.39
C LEU A 77 14.67 -13.80 -2.09
N TYR A 78 13.87 -14.78 -1.62
CA TYR A 78 14.32 -16.14 -1.31
C TYR A 78 15.49 -16.60 -2.19
N GLU A 79 16.65 -16.89 -1.60
CA GLU A 79 17.77 -17.47 -2.33
C GLU A 79 17.48 -18.94 -2.67
N TRP A 80 17.17 -19.20 -3.94
CA TRP A 80 17.14 -20.55 -4.49
C TRP A 80 18.56 -20.99 -4.89
N ASN A 81 19.50 -21.10 -3.94
CA ASN A 81 20.71 -21.91 -4.16
C ASN A 81 21.37 -22.36 -2.84
N TYR A 82 20.74 -23.33 -2.18
CA TYR A 82 21.26 -24.00 -0.98
C TYR A 82 22.34 -25.06 -1.31
N GLN A 83 23.19 -24.89 -2.34
CA GLN A 83 24.29 -25.83 -2.65
C GLN A 83 25.48 -25.78 -1.66
N LYS A 84 25.28 -25.22 -0.46
CA LYS A 84 26.25 -25.28 0.65
C LYS A 84 25.68 -25.90 1.94
N GLN A 85 24.58 -26.65 1.87
CA GLN A 85 24.13 -27.53 2.97
C GLN A 85 24.79 -28.92 2.93
N LEU A 86 26.11 -28.95 2.74
CA LEU A 86 26.95 -30.14 2.84
C LEU A 86 28.16 -29.81 3.70
#